data_AF-A0A538SYM9-F1
#
_entry.id   AF-A0A538SYM9-F1
#
_cell.length_a   1.000
_cell.length_b   1.000
_cell.length_c   1.000
_cell.angle_alpha   90.00
_cell.angle_beta   90.00
_cell.angle_gamma   90.00
#
_symmetry.space_group_name_H-M   'P 1'
#
loop_
_entity.id
_entity.type
_entity.pdbx_description
1 polymer ?
#
loop_
_entity_poly.entity_id
_entity_poly.type
_entity_poly.pdbx_seq_one_letter_code
_entity_poly.pdbx_strand_id
1 'polypeptide(L)'
;MTQMGSPRGTRSSIAGGHRTILPGPMNILVFVKQVPDTETRIQLKDGSVDTSAVKWVANPYDEFAIEEALRIRERLGQGKVTVVSLGPDRVKEAIKYALSLGADEGVHVKGDGVALWDPLAVATVLAGAAK
;
A
#
# COMPACT_ATOMS: atom_id res chain seq x y z
N MET A 1 1.94 42.77 -23.93
CA MET A 1 2.10 42.41 -22.50
C MET A 1 0.82 41.68 -22.07
N THR A 2 0.69 40.39 -22.36
CA THR A 2 0.98 39.24 -21.45
C THR A 2 -0.07 39.17 -20.31
N GLN A 3 -1.14 38.35 -20.48
CA GLN A 3 -1.42 37.08 -19.76
C GLN A 3 -1.59 37.24 -18.23
N MET A 4 -2.48 36.57 -17.51
CA MET A 4 -3.15 35.28 -17.71
C MET A 4 -4.35 35.20 -16.75
N GLY A 5 -5.48 34.70 -17.24
CA GLY A 5 -6.69 34.49 -16.45
C GLY A 5 -6.56 33.31 -15.48
N SER A 6 -7.13 33.49 -14.28
CA SER A 6 -7.38 32.47 -13.25
C SER A 6 -8.03 31.20 -13.84
N PRO A 7 -7.56 29.98 -13.53
CA PRO A 7 -8.27 28.77 -13.93
C PRO A 7 -9.56 28.66 -13.14
N ARG A 8 -10.67 28.71 -13.88
CA ARG A 8 -12.05 28.63 -13.41
C ARG A 8 -12.33 27.22 -12.89
N GLY A 9 -13.04 27.16 -11.75
CA GLY A 9 -13.53 25.91 -11.18
C GLY A 9 -14.26 25.05 -12.22
N THR A 10 -13.91 23.78 -12.23
CA THR A 10 -14.48 22.74 -13.09
C THR A 10 -15.95 22.52 -12.73
N ARG A 11 -16.83 23.30 -13.36
CA ARG A 11 -18.27 23.04 -13.35
C ARG A 11 -18.51 21.79 -14.19
N SER A 12 -18.77 20.66 -13.52
CA SER A 12 -19.30 19.45 -14.15
C SER A 12 -20.73 19.76 -14.63
N SER A 13 -20.90 19.93 -15.95
CA SER A 13 -22.22 19.99 -16.57
C SER A 13 -22.76 18.57 -16.73
N ILE A 14 -23.86 18.28 -16.05
CA ILE A 14 -24.62 17.04 -16.21
C ILE A 14 -25.45 17.10 -17.50
N ALA A 15 -24.95 16.49 -18.56
CA ALA A 15 -25.73 16.05 -19.71
C ALA A 15 -25.26 14.63 -20.06
N GLY A 16 -26.21 13.71 -20.25
CA GLY A 16 -25.95 12.27 -20.36
C GLY A 16 -24.86 11.90 -21.36
N GLY A 17 -24.04 10.92 -20.98
CA GLY A 17 -22.91 10.44 -21.77
C GLY A 17 -21.79 10.00 -20.84
N HIS A 18 -21.15 8.87 -21.14
CA HIS A 18 -20.07 8.28 -20.37
C HIS A 18 -19.12 9.33 -19.80
N ARG A 19 -18.87 9.27 -18.49
CA ARG A 19 -17.84 10.10 -17.84
C ARG A 19 -16.50 9.73 -18.45
N THR A 20 -16.04 10.48 -19.44
CA THR A 20 -14.63 10.48 -19.83
C THR A 20 -13.89 11.25 -18.75
N ILE A 21 -13.47 10.50 -17.72
CA ILE A 21 -12.57 11.00 -16.69
C ILE A 21 -11.23 11.21 -17.43
N LEU A 22 -10.86 12.46 -17.72
CA LEU A 22 -9.49 12.75 -18.14
C LEU A 22 -8.58 12.22 -17.01
N PRO A 23 -7.57 11.38 -17.31
CA PRO A 23 -6.77 10.77 -16.27
C PRO A 23 -6.02 11.89 -15.54
N GLY A 24 -6.49 12.25 -14.35
CA GLY A 24 -5.68 12.97 -13.38
C GLY A 24 -4.53 12.08 -12.90
N PRO A 25 -3.58 12.61 -12.12
CA PRO A 25 -2.51 11.79 -11.55
C PRO A 25 -3.12 10.63 -10.76
N MET A 26 -2.72 9.39 -11.09
CA MET A 26 -3.25 8.20 -10.45
C MET A 26 -2.55 7.97 -9.11
N ASN A 27 -3.32 7.93 -8.02
CA ASN A 27 -2.80 7.54 -6.71
C ASN A 27 -3.12 6.07 -6.47
N ILE A 28 -2.10 5.22 -6.39
CA ILE A 28 -2.22 3.78 -6.18
C ILE A 28 -1.75 3.46 -4.76
N LEU A 29 -2.61 2.84 -3.98
CA LEU A 29 -2.25 2.31 -2.67
C LEU A 29 -1.99 0.81 -2.80
N VAL A 30 -0.84 0.36 -2.28
CA VAL A 30 -0.48 -1.05 -2.23
C VAL A 30 -0.33 -1.48 -0.78
N PHE A 31 -1.17 -2.40 -0.33
CA PHE A 31 -1.06 -2.95 1.02
C PHE A 31 0.00 -4.04 1.06
N VAL A 32 0.97 -3.90 1.97
CA VAL A 32 2.09 -4.83 2.13
C VAL A 32 2.05 -5.43 3.53
N LYS A 33 2.12 -6.75 3.61
CA LYS A 33 2.18 -7.52 4.85
C LYS A 33 3.57 -8.09 5.05
N GLN A 34 4.06 -8.01 6.28
CA GLN A 34 5.28 -8.70 6.68
C GLN A 34 4.94 -10.09 7.25
N VAL A 35 5.50 -11.13 6.64
CA VAL A 35 5.23 -12.55 6.95
C VAL A 35 6.51 -13.28 7.34
N PRO A 36 6.43 -14.43 8.03
CA PRO A 36 7.59 -15.31 8.21
C PRO A 36 8.15 -15.73 6.84
N ASP A 37 9.47 -15.73 6.73
CA ASP A 37 10.16 -16.26 5.55
C ASP A 37 9.77 -17.73 5.33
N THR A 38 9.52 -18.12 4.08
CA THR A 38 9.06 -19.46 3.72
C THR A 38 10.07 -20.56 4.03
N GLU A 39 11.35 -20.22 4.16
CA GLU A 39 12.41 -21.15 4.58
C GLU A 39 12.50 -21.28 6.11
N THR A 40 11.79 -20.42 6.86
CA THR A 40 11.78 -20.46 8.32
C THR A 40 11.12 -21.74 8.81
N ARG A 41 11.88 -22.54 9.57
CA ARG A 41 11.30 -23.66 10.32
C ARG A 41 10.48 -23.13 11.49
N ILE A 42 9.16 -23.22 11.36
CA ILE A 42 8.22 -22.84 12.40
C ILE A 42 8.37 -23.81 13.57
N GLN A 43 8.69 -23.26 14.74
CA GLN A 43 8.71 -24.01 15.99
C GLN A 43 7.49 -23.66 16.82
N LEU A 44 6.99 -24.63 17.58
CA LEU A 44 5.89 -24.43 18.51
C LEU A 44 6.45 -24.41 19.92
N LYS A 45 6.00 -23.45 20.72
CA LYS A 45 6.30 -23.36 22.14
C LYS A 45 5.02 -22.98 22.88
N ASP A 46 4.66 -23.78 23.89
CA ASP A 46 3.50 -23.55 24.76
C ASP A 46 2.18 -23.35 24.00
N GLY A 47 1.98 -24.11 22.91
CA GLY A 47 0.76 -24.06 22.08
C GLY A 47 0.69 -22.88 21.11
N SER A 48 1.77 -22.10 20.97
CA SER A 48 1.88 -20.97 20.05
C SER A 48 3.11 -21.07 19.16
N VAL A 49 3.13 -20.31 18.05
CA VAL A 49 4.32 -20.21 17.19
C VAL A 49 5.41 -19.43 17.92
N ASP A 50 6.59 -20.02 18.05
CA ASP A 50 7.77 -19.32 18.56
C ASP A 50 8.32 -18.38 17.48
N THR A 51 8.18 -17.08 17.70
CA THR A 51 8.62 -16.05 16.76
C THR A 51 10.06 -15.57 17.01
N SER A 52 10.78 -16.12 18.00
CA SER A 52 12.11 -15.63 18.40
C SER A 52 13.19 -15.82 17.33
N ALA A 53 13.12 -16.91 16.57
CA ALA A 53 14.06 -17.24 15.50
C ALA A 53 13.48 -16.99 14.09
N VAL A 54 12.31 -16.34 14.01
CA VAL A 54 11.64 -16.11 12.72
C VAL A 54 12.29 -14.95 11.99
N LYS A 55 12.77 -15.22 10.77
CA LYS A 55 13.11 -14.17 9.81
C LYS A 55 11.82 -13.63 9.20
N TRP A 56 11.67 -12.32 9.20
CA TRP A 56 10.49 -11.63 8.69
C TRP A 56 10.78 -10.97 7.35
N VAL A 57 9.94 -11.21 6.35
CA VAL A 57 10.08 -10.70 4.99
C VAL A 57 8.80 -10.03 4.53
N ALA A 58 8.87 -9.19 3.51
CA ALA A 58 7.67 -8.78 2.79
C ALA A 58 7.01 -10.03 2.18
N ASN A 59 5.68 -10.07 2.17
CA ASN A 59 4.95 -11.17 1.56
C ASN A 59 5.29 -11.23 0.06
N PRO A 60 5.76 -12.37 -0.47
CA PRO A 60 6.14 -12.49 -1.88
C PRO A 60 5.01 -12.12 -2.85
N TYR A 61 3.74 -12.33 -2.45
CA TYR A 61 2.60 -11.93 -3.28
C TYR A 61 2.44 -10.41 -3.41
N ASP A 62 2.86 -9.67 -2.39
CA ASP A 62 2.73 -8.21 -2.36
C ASP A 62 3.82 -7.56 -3.24
N GLU A 63 4.92 -8.25 -3.53
CA GLU A 63 5.94 -7.81 -4.49
C GLU A 63 5.37 -7.69 -5.92
N PHE A 64 4.54 -8.65 -6.34
CA PHE A 64 3.83 -8.55 -7.62
C PHE A 64 2.83 -7.39 -7.63
N ALA A 65 2.17 -7.10 -6.50
CA ALA A 65 1.26 -5.98 -6.39
C ALA A 65 2.00 -4.63 -6.50
N ILE A 66 3.19 -4.53 -5.90
CA ILE A 66 4.07 -3.35 -6.05
C ILE A 66 4.49 -3.20 -7.51
N GLU A 67 5.00 -4.26 -8.14
CA GLU A 67 5.45 -4.23 -9.54
C GLU A 67 4.34 -3.77 -10.49
N GLU A 68 3.13 -4.33 -10.37
CA GLU A 68 2.02 -3.94 -11.23
C GLU A 68 1.57 -2.49 -10.98
N ALA A 69 1.62 -2.00 -9.74
CA ALA A 69 1.35 -0.60 -9.44
C ALA A 69 2.38 0.34 -10.11
N LEU A 70 3.67 -0.03 -10.07
CA LEU A 70 4.74 0.73 -10.74
C LEU A 70 4.54 0.77 -12.25
N ARG A 71 4.23 -0.38 -12.87
CA ARG A 71 3.93 -0.48 -14.31
C ARG A 71 2.73 0.35 -14.73
N ILE A 72 1.66 0.37 -13.91
CA ILE A 72 0.49 1.21 -14.18
C ILE A 72 0.89 2.68 -14.11
N ARG A 73 1.61 3.10 -13.06
CA ARG A 73 2.11 4.47 -12.92
C ARG A 73 2.99 4.88 -14.12
N GLU A 74 3.92 4.03 -14.54
CA GLU A 74 4.80 4.26 -15.68
C GLU A 74 4.02 4.42 -16.99
N ARG A 75 3.06 3.53 -17.26
CA ARG A 75 2.22 3.58 -18.46
C ARG A 75 1.39 4.86 -18.55
N LEU A 76 0.97 5.39 -17.41
CA LEU A 76 0.20 6.62 -17.33
C LEU A 76 1.09 7.87 -17.32
N GLY A 77 2.38 7.73 -17.03
CA GLY A 77 3.37 8.81 -17.02
C GLY A 77 3.19 9.84 -15.89
N GLN A 78 2.20 9.65 -15.02
CA GLN A 78 1.89 10.53 -13.90
C GLN A 78 1.16 9.73 -12.82
N GLY A 79 1.43 10.07 -11.56
CA GLY A 79 0.82 9.41 -10.41
C GLY A 79 1.83 9.09 -9.33
N LYS A 80 1.35 8.37 -8.32
CA LYS A 80 2.10 8.02 -7.13
C LYS A 80 1.70 6.63 -6.66
N VAL A 81 2.68 5.83 -6.26
CA VAL A 81 2.53 4.54 -5.60
C VAL A 81 2.89 4.71 -4.13
N THR A 82 1.88 4.60 -3.26
CA THR A 82 2.06 4.63 -1.81
C THR A 82 1.89 3.22 -1.26
N VAL A 83 2.89 2.73 -0.54
CA VAL A 83 2.84 1.42 0.14
C VAL A 83 2.37 1.62 1.57
N VAL A 84 1.48 0.74 2.02
CA VAL A 84 0.87 0.84 3.36
C VAL A 84 1.02 -0.49 4.08
N SER A 85 1.57 -0.48 5.29
CA SER A 85 1.66 -1.68 6.12
C SER A 85 1.10 -1.45 7.51
N LEU A 86 0.29 -2.41 7.97
CA LEU A 86 -0.29 -2.45 9.32
C LEU A 86 0.47 -3.46 10.17
N GLY A 87 1.02 -3.02 11.30
CA GLY A 87 1.78 -3.93 12.17
C GLY A 87 2.61 -3.28 13.26
N PRO A 88 3.32 -4.13 14.04
CA PRO A 88 4.34 -3.69 14.98
C PRO A 88 5.51 -3.02 14.24
N ASP A 89 6.46 -2.42 14.95
CA ASP A 89 7.54 -1.64 14.32
C ASP A 89 8.37 -2.40 13.28
N ARG A 90 8.46 -3.73 13.38
CA ARG A 90 9.17 -4.56 12.40
C ARG A 90 8.64 -4.43 10.97
N VAL A 91 7.38 -4.05 10.76
CA VAL A 91 6.82 -3.89 9.41
C VAL A 91 7.44 -2.72 8.64
N LYS A 92 8.15 -1.81 9.33
CA LYS A 92 8.94 -0.76 8.69
C LYS A 92 9.98 -1.33 7.71
N GLU A 93 10.51 -2.52 7.96
CA GLU A 93 11.46 -3.16 7.03
C GLU A 93 10.78 -3.60 5.73
N ALA A 94 9.53 -4.07 5.77
CA ALA A 94 8.76 -4.37 4.57
C ALA A 94 8.43 -3.09 3.77
N ILE A 95 8.14 -1.98 4.47
CA ILE A 95 7.94 -0.68 3.84
C ILE A 95 9.24 -0.20 3.17
N LYS A 96 10.38 -0.24 3.87
CA LYS A 96 11.68 0.16 3.32
C LYS A 96 12.06 -0.68 2.10
N TYR A 97 11.80 -1.99 2.15
CA TYR A 97 12.00 -2.88 1.02
C TYR A 97 11.16 -2.43 -0.17
N ALA A 98 9.86 -2.19 0.03
CA ALA A 98 8.98 -1.73 -1.05
C ALA A 98 9.37 -0.33 -1.61
N LEU A 99 9.85 0.59 -0.76
CA LEU A 99 10.44 1.86 -1.19
C LEU A 99 11.68 1.64 -2.05
N SER A 100 12.54 0.67 -1.70
CA SER A 100 13.73 0.34 -2.50
C SER A 100 13.40 -0.24 -3.88
N LEU A 101 12.20 -0.82 -4.05
CA LEU A 101 11.68 -1.29 -5.34
C LEU A 101 11.11 -0.16 -6.22
N GLY A 102 10.92 1.06 -5.69
CA GLY A 102 10.47 2.22 -6.45
C GLY A 102 9.09 2.77 -6.07
N ALA A 103 8.50 2.31 -4.97
CA ALA A 103 7.36 3.00 -4.36
C ALA A 103 7.77 4.43 -3.91
N ASP A 104 6.86 5.39 -4.05
CA ASP A 104 7.15 6.81 -3.79
C ASP A 104 7.07 7.16 -2.30
N GLU A 105 6.09 6.56 -1.60
CA GLU A 105 5.81 6.87 -0.20
C GLU A 105 5.47 5.61 0.58
N GLY A 106 5.80 5.62 1.88
CA GLY A 106 5.50 4.54 2.80
C GLY A 106 4.67 5.02 3.99
N VAL A 107 3.58 4.31 4.28
CA VAL A 107 2.72 4.56 5.43
C VAL A 107 2.79 3.36 6.37
N HIS A 108 3.23 3.62 7.60
CA HIS A 108 3.16 2.65 8.68
C HIS A 108 1.92 2.92 9.53
N VAL A 109 0.93 2.04 9.43
CA VAL A 109 -0.18 2.00 10.37
C VAL A 109 0.28 1.20 11.58
N LYS A 110 0.58 1.90 12.67
CA LYS A 110 1.04 1.26 13.92
C LYS A 110 -0.09 0.44 14.53
N GLY A 111 0.17 -0.85 14.72
CA GLY A 111 -0.72 -1.76 15.41
C GLY A 111 0.10 -2.78 16.18
N ASP A 112 0.05 -2.72 17.51
CA ASP A 112 0.62 -3.78 18.34
C ASP A 112 -0.48 -4.83 18.58
N GLY A 113 -0.16 -6.12 18.44
CA GLY A 113 -1.12 -7.21 18.63
C GLY A 113 -2.02 -7.55 17.43
N VAL A 114 -1.88 -6.86 16.29
CA VAL A 114 -2.63 -7.18 15.03
C VAL A 114 -2.41 -8.60 14.51
N ALA A 115 -1.38 -9.31 14.96
CA ALA A 115 -1.18 -10.71 14.63
C ALA A 115 -2.35 -11.61 15.07
N LEU A 116 -3.13 -11.18 16.07
CA LEU A 116 -4.31 -11.90 16.58
C LEU A 116 -5.62 -11.46 15.92
N TRP A 117 -5.57 -10.48 15.02
CA TRP A 117 -6.77 -9.93 14.40
C TRP A 117 -7.17 -10.74 13.18
N ASP A 118 -8.47 -10.82 12.96
CA ASP A 118 -9.01 -11.41 11.74
C ASP A 118 -8.85 -10.47 10.53
N PRO A 119 -9.03 -10.98 9.29
CA PRO A 119 -8.92 -10.16 8.08
C PRO A 119 -9.94 -9.01 8.01
N LEU A 120 -11.12 -9.14 8.62
CA LEU A 120 -12.16 -8.10 8.57
C LEU A 120 -11.78 -6.89 9.43
N ALA A 121 -11.23 -7.12 10.62
CA ALA A 121 -10.69 -6.10 11.49
C ALA A 121 -9.52 -5.36 10.81
N VAL A 122 -8.61 -6.11 10.18
CA VAL A 122 -7.50 -5.54 9.40
C VAL A 122 -8.01 -4.68 8.24
N ALA A 123 -8.97 -5.20 7.45
CA ALA A 123 -9.54 -4.48 6.32
C ALA A 123 -10.24 -3.17 6.75
N THR A 124 -10.95 -3.19 7.88
CA THR A 124 -11.63 -2.01 8.44
C THR A 124 -10.64 -0.89 8.77
N VAL A 125 -9.51 -1.24 9.38
CA VAL A 125 -8.45 -0.27 9.70
C VAL A 125 -7.76 0.25 8.44
N LEU A 126 -7.39 -0.64 7.52
CA LEU A 126 -6.75 -0.25 6.26
C LEU A 126 -7.65 0.64 5.40
N ALA A 127 -8.96 0.36 5.34
CA ALA A 127 -9.94 1.22 4.68
C ALA A 127 -10.04 2.61 5.32
N GLY A 128 -9.85 2.70 6.65
CA GLY A 128 -9.76 3.99 7.35
C GLY A 128 -8.52 4.78 6.99
N ALA A 129 -7.39 4.10 6.76
CA ALA A 129 -6.12 4.72 6.36
C ALA A 129 -6.05 5.11 4.88
N ALA A 130 -6.91 4.54 4.03
CA ALA A 130 -6.93 4.75 2.57
C ALA A 130 -7.85 5.90 2.10
N LYS A 131 -8.25 6.80 3.01
CA LYS A 131 -9.18 7.90 2.72
C LYS A 131 -8.49 9.16 2.19
#